data_AF-A0A4S8MSW7-F1
#
_entry.id   AF-A0A4S8MSW7-F1
#
_cell.length_a   1.000
_cell.length_b   1.000
_cell.length_c   1.000
_cell.angle_alpha   90.00
_cell.angle_beta   90.00
_cell.angle_gamma   90.00
#
_symmetry.space_group_name_H-M   'P 1'
#
loop_
_entity.id
_entity.type
_entity.pdbx_description
1 polymer ?
#
loop_
_entity_poly.entity_id
_entity_poly.type
_entity_poly.pdbx_seq_one_letter_code
_entity_poly.pdbx_strand_id
1 'polypeptide(L)'
;MSREPPHWPKSIRYLSSCQYHASLSHSARSFLQSDPLPQIRLEPQKIRGSGSKIVIRRITDDHHPAYGQFGLFAGQKIAANTFILDYIGEIHSDERPESDYDLSLHRFQTGESVGVDASHMGNEARFINDYRGVADKPNAIFFDYRIANSGELRMGVWSQKDIKKGQEILVSYGKSFWKSRIANVNEGLSSTSVQKQ
;
A
#
# COMPACT_ATOMS: atom_id res chain seq x y z
N MET A 1 -4.03 16.32 16.24
CA MET A 1 -4.17 14.87 15.96
C MET A 1 -5.00 14.73 14.70
N SER A 2 -4.54 13.94 13.72
CA SER A 2 -5.35 13.63 12.54
C SER A 2 -6.56 12.78 12.96
N ARG A 3 -7.74 13.12 12.46
CA ARG A 3 -8.98 12.38 12.78
C ARG A 3 -9.00 11.09 11.97
N GLU A 4 -9.21 9.97 12.65
CA GLU A 4 -9.35 8.66 12.00
C GLU A 4 -10.55 8.63 11.04
N PRO A 5 -10.41 7.99 9.87
CA PRO A 5 -11.52 7.81 8.95
C PRO A 5 -12.55 6.82 9.50
N PRO A 6 -13.81 6.88 9.04
CA PRO A 6 -14.80 5.85 9.33
C PRO A 6 -14.28 4.45 8.95
N HIS A 7 -14.63 3.45 9.75
CA HIS A 7 -14.19 2.05 9.60
C HIS A 7 -12.69 1.80 9.77
N TRP A 8 -11.94 2.75 10.33
CA TRP A 8 -10.57 2.49 10.75
C TRP A 8 -10.51 1.43 11.88
N PRO A 9 -9.64 0.42 11.81
CA PRO A 9 -9.53 -0.59 12.86
C PRO A 9 -8.89 -0.02 14.13
N LYS A 10 -9.54 -0.24 15.28
CA LYS A 10 -9.09 0.30 16.58
C LYS A 10 -7.72 -0.20 17.05
N SER A 11 -7.28 -1.36 16.56
CA SER A 11 -5.98 -1.94 16.90
C SER A 11 -4.81 -1.38 16.09
N ILE A 12 -5.09 -0.59 15.04
CA ILE A 12 -4.09 -0.07 14.12
C ILE A 12 -3.95 1.44 14.33
N ARG A 13 -2.72 1.92 14.49
CA ARG A 13 -2.49 3.36 14.68
C ARG A 13 -2.64 4.12 13.37
N TYR A 14 -3.53 5.11 13.32
CA TYR A 14 -3.64 5.99 12.15
C TYR A 14 -2.49 7.00 12.07
N LEU A 15 -1.94 7.18 10.88
CA LEU A 15 -0.80 8.05 10.59
C LEU A 15 -1.12 9.03 9.46
N SER A 16 -0.57 10.24 9.57
CA SER A 16 -0.56 11.24 8.47
C SER A 16 0.78 11.34 7.76
N SER A 17 1.80 10.63 8.25
CA SER A 17 3.15 10.56 7.68
C SER A 17 3.83 9.27 8.14
N CYS A 18 4.76 8.74 7.34
CA CYS A 18 5.50 7.55 7.70
C CYS A 18 6.33 7.74 8.98
N GLN A 19 6.57 6.64 9.70
CA GLN A 19 7.52 6.60 10.81
C GLN A 19 8.75 5.80 10.41
N TYR A 20 9.94 6.23 10.83
CA TYR A 20 11.19 5.58 10.47
C TYR A 20 11.61 4.65 11.62
N HIS A 21 11.73 3.35 11.33
CA HIS A 21 12.21 2.33 12.26
C HIS A 21 13.72 2.47 12.49
N ALA A 22 14.21 1.94 13.63
CA ALA A 22 15.61 2.01 14.01
C ALA A 22 16.52 1.07 13.19
N SER A 23 15.95 0.12 12.44
CA SER A 23 16.71 -0.79 11.58
C SER A 23 17.41 -0.09 10.42
N LEU A 24 16.89 1.06 9.98
CA LEU A 24 17.42 1.77 8.82
C LEU A 24 18.85 2.23 9.07
N SER A 25 19.74 1.96 8.13
CA SER A 25 21.07 2.56 8.16
C SER A 25 20.99 4.09 8.09
N HIS A 26 21.99 4.78 8.63
CA HIS A 26 22.04 6.24 8.56
C HIS A 26 22.03 6.71 7.09
N SER A 27 22.76 6.01 6.21
CA SER A 27 22.78 6.27 4.77
C SER A 27 21.40 6.08 4.12
N ALA A 28 20.69 5.00 4.43
CA ALA A 28 19.37 4.76 3.89
C ALA A 28 18.38 5.84 4.34
N ARG A 29 18.38 6.16 5.64
CA ARG A 29 17.54 7.21 6.20
C ARG A 29 17.82 8.57 5.55
N SER A 30 19.08 8.95 5.41
CA SER A 30 19.45 10.18 4.70
C SER A 30 18.99 10.17 3.25
N PHE A 31 19.16 9.06 2.50
CA PHE A 31 18.69 8.94 1.12
C PHE A 31 17.17 9.06 0.98
N LEU A 32 16.40 8.50 1.92
CA LEU A 32 14.95 8.59 1.92
C LEU A 32 14.46 10.00 2.26
N GLN A 33 15.17 10.70 3.16
CA GLN A 33 14.77 12.02 3.64
C GLN A 33 15.32 13.17 2.79
N SER A 34 16.37 12.95 2.00
CA SER A 34 17.08 14.00 1.27
C SER A 34 17.39 13.61 -0.18
N ASP A 35 17.65 14.65 -0.98
CA ASP A 35 17.73 14.62 -2.45
C ASP A 35 19.16 14.42 -2.94
N PRO A 36 19.43 13.45 -3.84
CA PRO A 36 20.67 13.44 -4.60
C PRO A 36 20.56 13.91 -6.07
N LEU A 37 19.42 14.43 -6.60
CA LEU A 37 19.18 15.13 -7.92
C LEU A 37 17.79 14.79 -8.55
N PRO A 38 17.31 15.51 -9.60
CA PRO A 38 15.87 15.72 -9.85
C PRO A 38 15.19 14.51 -10.53
N GLN A 39 14.64 13.61 -9.72
CA GLN A 39 13.60 12.67 -10.14
C GLN A 39 12.23 13.37 -10.17
N ILE A 40 11.24 12.74 -10.84
CA ILE A 40 9.88 13.27 -11.07
C ILE A 40 9.33 13.91 -9.79
N ARG A 41 9.34 15.25 -9.75
CA ARG A 41 8.85 16.04 -8.63
C ARG A 41 7.35 16.24 -8.82
N LEU A 42 6.57 15.61 -7.96
CA LEU A 42 5.12 15.79 -7.96
C LEU A 42 4.79 16.56 -6.69
N GLU A 43 4.23 17.75 -6.86
CA GLU A 43 3.51 18.41 -5.79
C GLU A 43 2.25 17.60 -5.53
N PRO A 44 2.01 17.13 -4.28
CA PRO A 44 0.73 16.54 -3.93
C PRO A 44 -0.34 17.57 -4.28
N GLN A 45 -1.14 17.28 -5.31
CA GLN A 45 -2.16 18.21 -5.75
C GLN A 45 -3.08 18.50 -4.56
N LYS A 46 -3.19 19.76 -4.13
CA LYS A 46 -4.19 20.19 -3.15
C LYS A 46 -5.54 20.14 -3.83
N ILE A 47 -6.23 19.01 -3.74
CA ILE A 47 -7.47 18.84 -4.49
C ILE A 47 -8.60 19.50 -3.74
N ARG A 48 -9.08 20.62 -4.31
CA ARG A 48 -10.22 21.38 -3.82
C ARG A 48 -11.50 20.56 -4.05
N GLY A 49 -12.20 20.23 -2.96
CA GLY A 49 -13.47 19.52 -2.99
C GLY A 49 -13.93 19.21 -1.56
N SER A 50 -15.24 19.33 -1.31
CA SER A 50 -15.85 19.20 0.03
C SER A 50 -16.02 17.74 0.51
N GLY A 51 -15.73 16.75 -0.34
CA GLY A 51 -15.87 15.33 -0.04
C GLY A 51 -14.54 14.58 0.01
N SER A 52 -14.45 13.56 0.87
CA SER A 52 -13.31 12.62 0.84
C SER A 52 -13.27 11.90 -0.50
N LYS A 53 -12.11 11.93 -1.17
CA LYS A 53 -11.89 11.19 -2.42
C LYS A 53 -12.01 9.69 -2.27
N ILE A 54 -11.84 9.20 -1.05
CA ILE A 54 -11.72 7.79 -0.74
C ILE A 54 -12.58 7.43 0.47
N VAL A 55 -13.05 6.19 0.51
CA VAL A 55 -13.91 5.66 1.57
C VAL A 55 -13.51 4.22 1.85
N ILE A 56 -13.30 3.88 3.11
CA ILE A 56 -13.13 2.50 3.55
C ILE A 56 -14.51 1.86 3.67
N ARG A 57 -14.74 0.73 3.00
CA ARG A 57 -16.02 0.01 3.05
C ARG A 57 -15.79 -1.49 3.24
N ARG A 58 -16.69 -2.13 3.98
CA ARG A 58 -16.72 -3.58 4.08
C ARG A 58 -17.14 -4.19 2.75
N ILE A 59 -16.47 -5.25 2.34
CA ILE A 59 -16.74 -6.00 1.13
C ILE A 59 -17.80 -7.04 1.46
N THR A 60 -18.98 -6.91 0.85
CA THR A 60 -20.14 -7.78 1.09
C THR A 60 -20.46 -8.70 -0.09
N ASP A 61 -19.74 -8.58 -1.20
CA ASP A 61 -19.81 -9.50 -2.33
C ASP A 61 -19.06 -10.78 -1.98
N ASP A 62 -19.77 -11.91 -1.94
CA ASP A 62 -19.27 -13.24 -1.57
C ASP A 62 -18.35 -13.85 -2.63
N HIS A 63 -18.35 -13.32 -3.86
CA HIS A 63 -17.42 -13.72 -4.90
C HIS A 63 -16.08 -12.97 -4.83
N HIS A 64 -16.00 -11.90 -4.03
CA HIS A 64 -14.77 -11.14 -3.88
C HIS A 64 -13.74 -11.94 -3.05
N PRO A 65 -12.46 -12.05 -3.46
CA PRO A 65 -11.41 -12.75 -2.70
C PRO A 65 -11.15 -12.22 -1.28
N ALA A 66 -11.73 -11.07 -0.94
CA ALA A 66 -11.59 -10.37 0.34
C ALA A 66 -12.98 -10.18 0.98
N TYR A 67 -13.93 -11.06 0.65
CA TYR A 67 -15.26 -11.09 1.24
C TYR A 67 -15.18 -11.03 2.77
N GLY A 68 -15.98 -10.14 3.36
CA GLY A 68 -16.01 -9.90 4.80
C GLY A 68 -14.94 -8.96 5.34
N GLN A 69 -13.86 -8.71 4.57
CA GLN A 69 -12.82 -7.73 4.88
C GLN A 69 -13.22 -6.32 4.39
N PHE A 70 -12.25 -5.40 4.33
CA PHE A 70 -12.44 -4.02 3.89
C PHE A 70 -11.67 -3.73 2.61
N GLY A 71 -12.23 -2.86 1.77
CA GLY A 71 -11.59 -2.31 0.58
C GLY A 71 -11.56 -0.78 0.60
N LEU A 72 -10.73 -0.20 -0.26
CA LEU A 72 -10.67 1.25 -0.48
C LEU A 72 -11.48 1.63 -1.73
N PHE A 73 -12.46 2.52 -1.60
CA PHE A 73 -13.37 2.88 -2.67
C PHE A 73 -13.30 4.37 -3.00
N ALA A 74 -13.53 4.73 -4.26
CA ALA A 74 -13.64 6.12 -4.67
C ALA A 74 -14.91 6.78 -4.12
N GLY A 75 -14.76 7.81 -3.26
CA GLY A 75 -15.87 8.60 -2.73
C GLY A 75 -16.48 9.57 -3.76
N GLN A 76 -15.74 9.87 -4.83
CA GLN A 76 -16.15 10.68 -5.98
C GLN A 76 -15.42 10.20 -7.24
N LYS A 77 -15.74 10.75 -8.42
CA LYS A 77 -14.99 10.44 -9.64
C LYS A 77 -13.50 10.84 -9.47
N ILE A 78 -12.59 9.94 -9.81
CA ILE A 78 -11.14 10.17 -9.91
C ILE A 78 -10.78 10.06 -11.39
N ALA A 79 -10.19 11.10 -11.96
CA ALA A 79 -9.73 11.06 -13.35
C ALA A 79 -8.51 10.12 -13.49
N ALA A 80 -8.22 9.65 -14.70
CA ALA A 80 -6.97 8.96 -15.00
C ALA A 80 -5.74 9.81 -14.61
N ASN A 81 -4.60 9.14 -14.33
CA ASN A 81 -3.30 9.76 -14.03
C ASN A 81 -3.36 10.78 -12.88
N THR A 82 -4.18 10.50 -11.87
CA THR A 82 -4.41 11.39 -10.73
C THR A 82 -3.85 10.78 -9.47
N PHE A 83 -3.10 11.58 -8.70
CA PHE A 83 -2.68 11.21 -7.36
C PHE A 83 -3.89 11.00 -6.46
N ILE A 84 -3.93 9.86 -5.78
CA ILE A 84 -5.01 9.47 -4.88
C ILE A 84 -4.59 9.76 -3.43
N LEU A 85 -3.53 9.10 -2.95
CA LEU A 85 -2.95 9.22 -1.62
C LEU A 85 -1.56 8.56 -1.56
N ASP A 86 -0.79 8.84 -0.51
CA ASP A 86 0.43 8.11 -0.17
C ASP A 86 0.09 6.77 0.51
N TYR A 87 0.92 5.74 0.29
CA TYR A 87 0.93 4.54 1.11
C TYR A 87 1.80 4.80 2.36
N ILE A 88 1.15 4.90 3.52
CA ILE A 88 1.81 5.28 4.78
C ILE A 88 1.89 4.08 5.71
N GLY A 89 3.06 3.91 6.32
CA GLY A 89 3.33 2.91 7.35
C GLY A 89 4.63 3.19 8.09
N GLU A 90 5.21 2.16 8.67
CA GLU A 90 6.55 2.19 9.22
C GLU A 90 7.58 1.86 8.13
N ILE A 91 8.56 2.72 7.93
CA ILE A 91 9.68 2.51 7.02
C ILE A 91 10.76 1.73 7.76
N HIS A 92 11.16 0.59 7.21
CA HIS A 92 12.14 -0.31 7.82
C HIS A 92 13.07 -0.93 6.78
N SER A 93 14.05 -1.67 7.27
CA SER A 93 15.01 -2.46 6.50
C SER A 93 15.10 -3.92 6.94
N ASP A 94 14.31 -4.30 7.94
CA ASP A 94 14.20 -5.69 8.41
C ASP A 94 13.34 -6.53 7.45
N GLU A 95 13.52 -7.85 7.47
CA GLU A 95 12.59 -8.77 6.81
C GLU A 95 11.30 -8.92 7.62
N ARG A 96 10.15 -8.78 6.97
CA ARG A 96 8.82 -8.94 7.59
C ARG A 96 7.99 -9.99 6.85
N PRO A 97 8.41 -11.27 6.82
CA PRO A 97 7.76 -12.32 6.02
C PRO A 97 6.29 -12.54 6.37
N GLU A 98 5.91 -12.23 7.62
CA GLU A 98 4.53 -12.37 8.12
C GLU A 98 3.64 -11.15 7.82
N SER A 99 4.18 -10.06 7.26
CA SER A 99 3.38 -8.88 6.94
C SER A 99 2.79 -8.95 5.53
N ASP A 100 1.46 -9.02 5.46
CA ASP A 100 0.70 -8.81 4.23
C ASP A 100 0.68 -7.33 3.77
N TYR A 101 1.23 -6.42 4.59
CA TYR A 101 1.18 -4.97 4.40
C TYR A 101 2.57 -4.35 4.18
N ASP A 102 3.61 -5.16 3.99
CA ASP A 102 4.96 -4.69 3.69
C ASP A 102 5.16 -4.49 2.18
N LEU A 103 5.29 -3.22 1.78
CA LEU A 103 5.50 -2.81 0.40
C LEU A 103 6.94 -2.34 0.18
N SER A 104 7.63 -2.99 -0.75
CA SER A 104 9.00 -2.59 -1.15
C SER A 104 9.03 -1.16 -1.69
N LEU A 105 9.85 -0.30 -1.08
CA LEU A 105 10.05 1.09 -1.48
C LEU A 105 11.33 1.28 -2.30
N HIS A 106 12.45 0.74 -1.82
CA HIS A 106 13.75 0.93 -2.47
C HIS A 106 14.69 -0.23 -2.18
N ARG A 107 15.54 -0.58 -3.14
CA ARG A 107 16.60 -1.59 -2.97
C ARG A 107 17.94 -0.98 -3.32
N PHE A 108 18.81 -0.86 -2.33
CA PHE A 108 20.16 -0.36 -2.51
C PHE A 108 21.06 -1.42 -3.16
N GLN A 109 22.07 -0.96 -3.90
CA GLN A 109 23.09 -1.84 -4.49
C GLN A 109 23.93 -2.56 -3.42
N THR A 110 23.99 -2.01 -2.20
CA THR A 110 24.63 -2.62 -1.03
C THR A 110 23.91 -3.86 -0.52
N GLY A 111 22.70 -4.14 -1.01
CA GLY A 111 21.84 -5.24 -0.56
C GLY A 111 20.76 -4.81 0.43
N GLU A 112 20.91 -3.65 1.10
CA GLU A 112 19.88 -3.11 1.99
C GLU A 112 18.58 -2.87 1.18
N SER A 113 17.46 -3.36 1.71
CA SER A 113 16.14 -3.18 1.11
C SER A 113 15.27 -2.44 2.09
N VAL A 114 14.50 -1.47 1.60
CA VAL A 114 13.60 -0.65 2.40
C VAL A 114 12.17 -0.98 2.04
N GLY A 115 11.37 -1.29 3.05
CA GLY A 115 9.93 -1.50 2.98
C GLY A 115 9.14 -0.38 3.66
N VAL A 116 7.86 -0.30 3.34
CA VAL A 116 6.84 0.46 4.09
C VAL A 116 5.80 -0.53 4.57
N ASP A 117 5.75 -0.77 5.87
CA ASP A 117 4.84 -1.74 6.48
C ASP A 117 3.66 -1.05 7.16
N ALA A 118 2.45 -1.35 6.66
CA ALA A 118 1.19 -0.83 7.21
C ALA A 118 0.43 -1.83 8.12
N SER A 119 1.12 -2.85 8.63
CA SER A 119 0.56 -3.91 9.49
C SER A 119 -0.03 -3.37 10.79
N HIS A 120 0.73 -2.54 11.52
CA HIS A 120 0.38 -2.03 12.86
C HIS A 120 0.07 -0.52 12.88
N MET A 121 0.51 0.22 11.86
CA MET A 121 0.29 1.66 11.74
C MET A 121 0.24 2.07 10.27
N GLY A 122 -0.60 3.03 9.91
CA GLY A 122 -0.67 3.48 8.52
C GLY A 122 -1.84 4.40 8.22
N ASN A 123 -2.24 4.45 6.96
CA ASN A 123 -3.41 5.22 6.50
C ASN A 123 -4.35 4.37 5.62
N GLU A 124 -5.34 5.00 4.98
CA GLU A 124 -6.38 4.35 4.19
C GLU A 124 -5.84 3.47 3.05
N ALA A 125 -4.63 3.76 2.54
CA ALA A 125 -4.03 3.03 1.42
C ALA A 125 -3.81 1.54 1.73
N ARG A 126 -3.72 1.17 3.02
CA ARG A 126 -3.61 -0.22 3.46
C ARG A 126 -4.83 -1.09 3.11
N PHE A 127 -5.95 -0.49 2.72
CA PHE A 127 -7.17 -1.21 2.31
C PHE A 127 -7.29 -1.40 0.79
N ILE A 128 -6.28 -1.04 0.01
CA ILE A 128 -6.28 -1.28 -1.42
C ILE A 128 -6.06 -2.76 -1.68
N ASN A 129 -6.99 -3.41 -2.39
CA ASN A 129 -6.91 -4.82 -2.73
C ASN A 129 -6.22 -5.06 -4.09
N ASP A 130 -5.81 -6.31 -4.31
CA ASP A 130 -5.38 -6.78 -5.63
C ASP A 130 -6.60 -6.89 -6.56
N TYR A 131 -6.40 -6.54 -7.82
CA TYR A 131 -7.46 -6.58 -8.83
C TYR A 131 -7.92 -8.00 -9.20
N ARG A 132 -7.08 -9.03 -9.00
CA ARG A 132 -7.38 -10.40 -9.44
C ARG A 132 -8.57 -10.96 -8.67
N GLY A 133 -9.55 -11.50 -9.40
CA GLY A 133 -10.82 -11.97 -8.84
C GLY A 133 -11.85 -10.86 -8.59
N VAL A 134 -11.52 -9.60 -8.90
CA VAL A 134 -12.42 -8.44 -8.72
C VAL A 134 -12.66 -7.71 -10.05
N ALA A 135 -11.62 -7.55 -10.87
CA ALA A 135 -11.69 -6.87 -12.16
C ALA A 135 -10.68 -7.48 -13.17
N ASP A 136 -10.83 -7.16 -14.46
CA ASP A 136 -9.93 -7.65 -15.50
C ASP A 136 -8.51 -7.04 -15.41
N LYS A 137 -8.41 -5.80 -14.93
CA LYS A 137 -7.17 -5.03 -14.83
C LYS A 137 -7.21 -4.09 -13.62
N PRO A 138 -6.06 -3.79 -12.99
CA PRO A 138 -6.01 -2.77 -11.95
C PRO A 138 -6.44 -1.41 -12.52
N ASN A 139 -6.92 -0.53 -11.63
CA ASN A 139 -7.29 0.84 -11.97
C ASN A 139 -6.40 1.88 -11.29
N ALA A 140 -5.51 1.44 -10.42
CA ALA A 140 -4.48 2.24 -9.78
C ALA A 140 -3.13 1.49 -9.74
N ILE A 141 -2.06 2.23 -9.45
CA ILE A 141 -0.69 1.72 -9.36
C ILE A 141 0.04 2.36 -8.17
N PHE A 142 0.92 1.58 -7.55
CA PHE A 142 1.94 2.07 -6.64
C PHE A 142 3.11 2.64 -7.43
N PHE A 143 3.49 3.88 -7.14
CA PHE A 143 4.55 4.60 -7.83
C PHE A 143 5.39 5.36 -6.82
N ASP A 144 6.69 5.07 -6.77
CA ASP A 144 7.61 5.82 -5.95
C ASP A 144 7.86 7.20 -6.55
N TYR A 145 7.88 8.22 -5.71
CA TYR A 145 8.15 9.60 -6.12
C TYR A 145 8.81 10.38 -5.00
N ARG A 146 9.48 11.49 -5.36
CA ARG A 146 10.04 12.42 -4.38
C ARG A 146 9.19 13.68 -4.27
N ILE A 147 8.94 14.11 -3.03
CA ILE A 147 8.26 15.38 -2.79
C ILE A 147 9.17 16.53 -3.20
N ALA A 148 8.63 17.48 -3.97
CA ALA A 148 9.41 18.56 -4.55
C ALA A 148 10.22 19.39 -3.52
N ASN A 149 9.64 19.66 -2.35
CA ASN A 149 10.19 20.58 -1.35
C ASN A 149 11.11 19.91 -0.32
N SER A 150 10.83 18.67 0.08
CA SER A 150 11.66 17.94 1.06
C SER A 150 12.66 16.99 0.39
N GLY A 151 12.41 16.57 -0.85
CA GLY A 151 13.11 15.47 -1.48
C GLY A 151 12.74 14.11 -0.92
N GLU A 152 11.79 14.02 0.03
CA GLU A 152 11.43 12.77 0.69
C GLU A 152 10.87 11.75 -0.32
N LEU A 153 11.47 10.56 -0.35
CA LEU A 153 11.01 9.44 -1.16
C LEU A 153 9.77 8.81 -0.51
N ARG A 154 8.69 8.70 -1.28
CA ARG A 154 7.42 8.12 -0.85
C ARG A 154 6.89 7.13 -1.86
N MET A 155 6.01 6.27 -1.39
CA MET A 155 5.19 5.42 -2.24
C MET A 155 3.81 6.07 -2.43
N GLY A 156 3.50 6.52 -3.63
CA GLY A 156 2.21 7.11 -3.99
C GLY A 156 1.27 6.12 -4.66
N VAL A 157 -0.04 6.36 -4.55
CA VAL A 157 -1.08 5.64 -5.29
C VAL A 157 -1.64 6.56 -6.37
N TRP A 158 -1.58 6.14 -7.63
CA TRP A 158 -2.04 6.90 -8.79
C TRP A 158 -3.08 6.12 -9.57
N SER A 159 -4.14 6.78 -10.03
CA SER A 159 -5.09 6.16 -10.95
C SER A 159 -4.46 5.95 -12.33
N GLN A 160 -4.74 4.81 -12.96
CA GLN A 160 -4.31 4.51 -14.33
C GLN A 160 -5.41 4.78 -15.37
N LYS A 161 -6.66 4.88 -14.91
CA LYS A 161 -7.85 5.19 -15.70
C LYS A 161 -8.86 5.93 -14.84
N ASP A 162 -9.93 6.43 -15.46
CA ASP A 162 -11.04 7.01 -14.71
C ASP A 162 -11.64 5.98 -13.74
N ILE A 163 -11.77 6.35 -12.46
CA ILE A 163 -12.44 5.57 -11.41
C ILE A 163 -13.72 6.31 -11.03
N LYS A 164 -14.87 5.68 -11.28
CA LYS A 164 -16.18 6.26 -10.95
C LYS A 164 -16.40 6.21 -9.44
N LYS A 165 -17.24 7.12 -8.93
CA LYS A 165 -17.72 7.08 -7.54
C LYS A 165 -18.27 5.69 -7.22
N GLY A 166 -17.87 5.15 -6.08
CA GLY A 166 -18.29 3.84 -5.58
C GLY A 166 -17.50 2.65 -6.11
N GLN A 167 -16.62 2.82 -7.09
CA GLN A 167 -15.72 1.75 -7.55
C GLN A 167 -14.58 1.54 -6.56
N GLU A 168 -14.16 0.28 -6.41
CA GLU A 168 -12.98 -0.08 -5.63
C GLU A 168 -11.70 0.38 -6.34
N ILE A 169 -10.73 0.83 -5.56
CA ILE A 169 -9.38 1.17 -6.00
C ILE A 169 -8.55 -0.10 -5.88
N LEU A 170 -8.08 -0.59 -7.02
CA LEU A 170 -7.44 -1.89 -7.16
C LEU A 170 -6.08 -1.72 -7.83
N VAL A 171 -5.07 -2.37 -7.25
CA VAL A 171 -3.69 -2.40 -7.76
C VAL A 171 -3.30 -3.83 -8.12
N SER A 172 -2.10 -4.03 -8.64
CA SER A 172 -1.48 -5.35 -8.70
C SER A 172 -0.43 -5.44 -7.59
N TYR A 173 -0.59 -6.38 -6.66
CA TYR A 173 0.40 -6.68 -5.62
C TYR A 173 1.72 -7.23 -6.17
N GLY A 174 1.72 -7.68 -7.43
CA GLY A 174 2.91 -8.16 -8.12
C GLY A 174 3.08 -9.68 -8.04
N LYS A 175 3.95 -10.21 -8.91
CA LYS A 175 4.11 -11.66 -9.07
C LYS A 175 4.77 -12.32 -7.86
N SER A 176 5.71 -11.66 -7.20
CA SER A 176 6.41 -12.16 -6.01
C SER A 176 5.45 -12.39 -4.85
N PHE A 177 4.56 -11.44 -4.58
CA PHE A 177 3.54 -11.52 -3.54
C PHE A 177 2.68 -12.79 -3.66
N TRP A 178 2.24 -13.11 -4.88
CA TRP A 178 1.40 -14.28 -5.14
C TRP A 178 2.18 -15.60 -5.15
N LYS A 179 3.43 -15.60 -5.64
CA LYS A 179 4.29 -16.79 -5.63
C LYS A 179 4.53 -17.32 -4.22
N SER A 180 4.84 -16.44 -3.25
CA SER A 180 5.08 -16.85 -1.87
C SER A 180 3.84 -17.51 -1.24
N ARG A 181 2.62 -17.01 -1.53
CA ARG A 181 1.39 -17.59 -0.98
C ARG A 181 0.97 -18.90 -1.63
N ILE A 182 1.22 -19.06 -2.93
CA ILE A 182 1.01 -20.37 -3.59
C ILE A 182 1.98 -21.42 -3.02
N ALA A 183 3.24 -21.06 -2.79
CA ALA A 183 4.21 -21.95 -2.16
C ALA A 183 3.77 -22.36 -0.74
N ASN A 184 3.38 -21.40 0.09
CA ASN A 184 2.94 -21.66 1.47
C ASN A 184 1.68 -22.56 1.53
N VAL A 185 0.72 -22.40 0.62
CA VAL A 185 -0.45 -23.30 0.53
C VAL A 185 -0.04 -24.73 0.19
N ASN A 186 0.93 -24.90 -0.71
CA ASN A 186 1.42 -26.23 -1.11
C ASN A 186 2.22 -26.92 0.01
N GLU A 187 2.94 -26.17 0.84
CA GLU A 187 3.65 -26.71 2.01
C GLU A 187 2.69 -27.08 3.17
N GLY A 188 1.60 -26.33 3.34
CA GLY A 188 0.54 -26.67 4.29
C GLY A 188 -0.23 -27.96 3.93
N LEU A 189 -0.34 -28.26 2.64
CA LEU A 189 -0.96 -29.49 2.13
C LEU A 189 -0.02 -30.71 2.16
N SER A 190 1.30 -30.51 2.09
CA SER A 190 2.28 -31.61 2.19
C SER A 190 2.52 -32.05 3.64
N SER A 191 2.37 -31.14 4.60
CA SER A 191 2.53 -31.42 6.04
C SER A 191 1.34 -32.12 6.70
N THR A 192 0.18 -32.24 6.02
CA THR A 192 -0.99 -33.00 6.51
C THR A 192 -1.00 -34.48 6.09
N SER A 193 0.07 -34.96 5.46
CA SER A 193 0.15 -36.32 4.87
C SER A 193 1.06 -37.31 5.62
N VAL A 194 1.21 -37.20 6.94
CA VAL A 194 1.88 -38.26 7.73
C VAL A 194 1.12 -38.53 9.02
N GLN A 195 0.13 -39.43 8.93
CA GLN A 195 -0.19 -40.42 9.95
C GLN A 195 -1.19 -41.44 9.37
N LYS A 196 -0.67 -42.51 8.79
CA LYS A 196 -1.30 -43.83 8.70
C LYS A 196 -0.20 -44.88 8.50
N GLN A 197 0.35 -45.36 9.61
CA GLN A 197 0.20 -46.72 10.13
C GLN A 197 0.99 -46.85 11.42
#